data_AF-A0AAU0LMG2-F1
#
_entry.id   AF-A0AAU0LMG2-F1
#
_cell.length_a   1.000
_cell.length_b   1.000
_cell.length_c   1.000
_cell.angle_alpha   90.00
_cell.angle_beta   90.00
_cell.angle_gamma   90.00
#
_symmetry.space_group_name_H-M   'P 1'
#
loop_
_entity.id
_entity.type
_entity.pdbx_description
1 polymer ?
#
loop_
_entity_poly.entity_id
_entity_poly.type
_entity_poly.pdbx_seq_one_letter_code
_entity_poly.pdbx_strand_id
1 'polypeptide(L)'
;MSHNIALPKSSRQEELETISRNRLSLKFDPSLFELRSESQRDKGIDFIGEIKQNGVYTNFRFAIQLKSTESSKKLKDGSITYPIEVSNLNYLVNFGIPSYYILYDYHAGQFYIESVGEVYRSFFDKYNSKKTPKTYKVKFRQALDHAKIDMIFKEAFDFGSVQRNVGMHLRLNSNEGGKLKSIVIDDIQEVYSIDQNIAFIENYGYELLNQHAFSQIIEIEERSHPRDNASATFNMVCGIAYYHQHDLLKAINFLKLAYSELNSLHPEDQTMVTYTLIQAKYLLGIIGKDQFSKEIERIVENENAGSFLQFENLYNKCFEGNKFRAEQIKKYYDGVTKILDNNPQFADMRIVAYAHVLKAEAKLLLHELVGNYLTTIGRKVDAYRDLLIAEWSKLDEQYNHQLKELVKFAKENYNFLAVRNLLGEKIEWEFTKTYYFHSFSNWNKETLSINIDIRIEDRDFLLLLLNDLDPILDTYDKLRHRRNQFHCLVLQFEILHFLGMKHEAENCLNLMRRLIEAYELNSLVKDIDKLTNGNTRSYLFMEKLVNQRATLDRIAKNEGIYDCLYEDISPEMNLHLGRKPKWSLADLLPLIYPEIRMNTSLENI
;
A
#
# COMPACT_ATOMS: atom_id res chain seq x y z
N MET A 1 47.25 -83.45 -0.58
CA MET A 1 46.81 -82.93 0.73
C MET A 1 46.56 -81.44 0.57
N SER A 2 45.30 -81.00 0.46
CA SER A 2 44.95 -79.58 0.48
C SER A 2 44.83 -79.15 1.94
N HIS A 3 45.62 -78.17 2.37
CA HIS A 3 45.43 -77.52 3.67
C HIS A 3 44.13 -76.74 3.65
N ASN A 4 43.09 -77.34 4.19
CA ASN A 4 41.80 -76.70 4.41
C ASN A 4 41.93 -75.83 5.66
N ILE A 5 42.46 -74.61 5.49
CA ILE A 5 42.50 -73.63 6.58
C ILE A 5 41.06 -73.17 6.80
N ALA A 6 40.53 -73.41 8.00
CA ALA A 6 39.19 -72.97 8.39
C ALA A 6 39.17 -71.46 8.62
N LEU A 7 39.15 -70.68 7.54
CA LEU A 7 38.93 -69.24 7.57
C LEU A 7 37.43 -68.94 7.44
N PRO A 8 36.94 -67.85 8.07
CA PRO A 8 35.57 -67.39 7.87
C PRO A 8 35.34 -67.12 6.37
N LYS A 9 34.26 -67.68 5.83
CA LYS A 9 33.82 -67.41 4.46
C LYS A 9 33.12 -66.05 4.43
N SER A 10 33.46 -65.21 3.46
CA SER A 10 32.65 -64.01 3.18
C SER A 10 31.23 -64.43 2.85
N SER A 11 30.25 -63.73 3.41
CA SER A 11 28.86 -63.88 2.97
C SER A 11 28.60 -63.00 1.75
N ARG A 12 27.74 -63.48 0.84
CA ARG A 12 27.32 -62.68 -0.32
C ARG A 12 26.71 -61.33 0.08
N GLN A 13 26.05 -61.29 1.23
CA GLN A 13 25.46 -60.07 1.77
C GLN A 13 26.52 -59.04 2.19
N GLU A 14 27.60 -59.47 2.84
CA GLU A 14 28.73 -58.59 3.22
C GLU A 14 29.45 -58.03 1.98
N GLU A 15 29.58 -58.84 0.92
CA GLU A 15 30.12 -58.36 -0.37
C GLU A 15 29.23 -57.28 -0.99
N LEU A 16 27.91 -57.48 -1.01
CA LEU A 16 26.96 -56.50 -1.55
C LEU A 16 26.93 -55.20 -0.73
N GLU A 17 27.01 -55.30 0.59
CA GLU A 17 27.16 -54.14 1.48
C GLU A 17 28.44 -53.35 1.14
N THR A 18 29.57 -54.04 1.00
CA THR A 18 30.85 -53.41 0.64
C THR A 18 30.79 -52.72 -0.74
N ILE A 19 30.25 -53.41 -1.75
CA ILE A 19 30.13 -52.89 -3.11
C ILE A 19 29.23 -51.65 -3.14
N SER A 20 28.07 -51.72 -2.48
CA SER A 20 27.11 -50.62 -2.45
C SER A 20 27.67 -49.39 -1.74
N ARG A 21 28.38 -49.57 -0.61
CA ARG A 21 29.04 -48.48 0.13
C ARG A 21 30.06 -47.75 -0.74
N ASN A 22 30.99 -48.49 -1.36
CA ASN A 22 32.03 -47.91 -2.21
C ASN A 22 31.45 -47.15 -3.41
N ARG A 23 30.40 -47.70 -4.03
CA ARG A 23 29.73 -47.05 -5.17
C ARG A 23 28.94 -45.82 -4.77
N LEU A 24 28.32 -45.81 -3.59
CA LEU A 24 27.55 -44.67 -3.12
C LEU A 24 28.44 -43.47 -2.83
N SER A 25 29.59 -43.68 -2.17
CA SER A 25 30.53 -42.59 -1.85
C SER A 25 30.98 -41.82 -3.10
N LEU A 26 31.13 -42.50 -4.24
CA LEU A 26 31.52 -41.88 -5.52
C LEU A 26 30.43 -40.99 -6.13
N LYS A 27 29.19 -41.06 -5.65
CA LYS A 27 28.09 -40.22 -6.16
C LYS A 27 28.13 -38.80 -5.61
N PHE A 28 28.73 -38.59 -4.44
CA PHE A 28 28.75 -37.29 -3.78
C PHE A 28 30.08 -36.60 -4.04
N ASP A 29 30.02 -35.38 -4.58
CA ASP A 29 31.21 -34.58 -4.87
C ASP A 29 31.93 -34.18 -3.57
N PRO A 30 33.22 -34.53 -3.37
CA PRO A 30 33.98 -34.17 -2.17
C PRO A 30 34.12 -32.67 -1.91
N SER A 31 33.93 -31.82 -2.94
CA SER A 31 33.94 -30.36 -2.80
C SER A 31 32.67 -29.82 -2.16
N LEU A 32 31.55 -30.53 -2.29
CA LEU A 32 30.23 -30.18 -1.75
C LEU A 32 29.84 -31.00 -0.52
N PHE A 33 30.43 -32.19 -0.36
CA PHE A 33 30.04 -33.14 0.69
C PHE A 33 31.24 -33.78 1.39
N GLU A 34 31.02 -34.16 2.64
CA GLU A 34 31.89 -35.05 3.42
C GLU A 34 31.04 -36.24 3.89
N LEU A 35 31.25 -37.41 3.30
CA LEU A 35 30.57 -38.64 3.71
C LEU A 35 31.43 -39.41 4.71
N ARG A 36 30.92 -39.57 5.94
CA ARG A 36 31.55 -40.35 7.00
C ARG A 36 30.78 -41.66 7.16
N SER A 37 31.48 -42.79 7.03
CA SER A 37 30.90 -44.09 7.35
C SER A 37 30.85 -44.29 8.86
N GLU A 38 29.73 -44.78 9.38
CA GLU A 38 29.63 -45.24 10.77
C GLU A 38 30.49 -46.50 10.95
N SER A 39 31.52 -46.40 11.80
CA SER A 39 32.54 -47.44 12.00
C SER A 39 32.15 -48.48 13.05
N GLN A 40 31.22 -48.14 13.94
CA GLN A 40 30.50 -49.09 14.77
C GLN A 40 29.16 -49.37 14.11
N ARG A 41 28.69 -50.63 14.07
CA ARG A 41 27.35 -50.99 13.56
C ARG A 41 26.30 -50.35 14.48
N ASP A 42 26.02 -49.07 14.30
CA ASP A 42 25.04 -48.34 15.06
C ASP A 42 23.69 -48.47 14.38
N LYS A 43 22.83 -49.31 14.97
CA LYS A 43 21.35 -49.34 14.96
C LYS A 43 20.59 -48.86 13.70
N GLY A 44 21.23 -48.89 12.53
CA GLY A 44 20.71 -48.60 11.21
C GLY A 44 20.93 -47.18 10.67
N ILE A 45 22.13 -46.63 10.82
CA ILE A 45 22.70 -45.58 9.95
C ILE A 45 24.00 -46.11 9.33
N ASP A 46 24.16 -45.95 8.01
CA ASP A 46 25.37 -46.38 7.29
C ASP A 46 26.34 -45.22 7.00
N PHE A 47 25.80 -44.04 6.69
CA PHE A 47 26.58 -42.84 6.45
C PHE A 47 25.96 -41.60 7.11
N ILE A 48 26.82 -40.72 7.56
CA ILE A 48 26.50 -39.32 7.86
C ILE A 48 27.20 -38.45 6.82
N GLY A 49 26.41 -37.75 6.02
CA GLY A 49 26.90 -36.73 5.11
C GLY A 49 26.89 -35.35 5.77
N GLU A 50 27.93 -34.57 5.57
CA GLU A 50 27.99 -33.15 5.92
C GLU A 50 28.17 -32.33 4.65
N ILE A 51 27.43 -31.22 4.52
CA ILE A 51 27.56 -30.34 3.36
C ILE A 51 28.65 -29.29 3.56
N LYS A 52 29.25 -28.85 2.46
CA LYS A 52 30.27 -27.80 2.41
C LYS A 52 29.75 -26.64 1.59
N GLN A 53 30.00 -25.41 2.03
CA GLN A 53 29.68 -24.20 1.27
C GLN A 53 30.97 -23.41 1.04
N ASN A 54 31.31 -23.14 -0.22
CA ASN A 54 32.54 -22.44 -0.60
C ASN A 54 33.80 -23.08 -0.01
N GLY A 55 33.84 -24.41 0.08
CA GLY A 55 34.95 -25.17 0.67
C GLY A 55 34.97 -25.20 2.21
N VAL A 56 33.98 -24.62 2.89
CA VAL A 56 33.87 -24.59 4.35
C VAL A 56 32.87 -25.61 4.84
N TYR A 57 33.27 -26.39 5.86
CA TYR A 57 32.40 -27.31 6.58
C TYR A 57 31.30 -26.54 7.34
N THR A 58 30.03 -26.84 7.05
CA THR A 58 28.89 -26.10 7.66
C THR A 58 28.39 -26.73 8.95
N ASN A 59 28.79 -27.97 9.24
CA ASN A 59 28.19 -28.83 10.25
C ASN A 59 26.68 -29.12 10.03
N PHE A 60 26.13 -28.79 8.86
CA PHE A 60 24.79 -29.21 8.45
C PHE A 60 24.88 -30.59 7.83
N ARG A 61 24.09 -31.53 8.36
CA ARG A 61 24.28 -32.96 8.13
C ARG A 61 22.99 -33.63 7.68
N PHE A 62 23.15 -34.77 7.03
CA PHE A 62 22.09 -35.71 6.73
C PHE A 62 22.53 -37.14 7.02
N ALA A 63 21.58 -38.03 7.27
CA ALA A 63 21.84 -39.46 7.48
C ALA A 63 21.39 -40.30 6.29
N ILE A 64 22.11 -41.38 6.03
CA ILE A 64 21.75 -42.36 5.02
C ILE A 64 21.71 -43.74 5.68
N GLN A 65 20.62 -44.45 5.43
CA GLN A 65 20.53 -45.88 5.61
C GLN A 65 20.57 -46.56 4.24
N LEU A 66 21.63 -47.32 3.99
CA LEU A 66 21.89 -48.01 2.73
C LEU A 66 21.35 -49.44 2.79
N LYS A 67 20.64 -49.83 1.73
CA LYS A 67 20.18 -51.19 1.48
C LYS A 67 20.67 -51.64 0.12
N SER A 68 20.88 -52.94 -0.04
CA SER A 68 21.30 -53.53 -1.30
C SER A 68 20.44 -54.76 -1.62
N THR A 69 20.19 -54.99 -2.91
CA THR A 69 19.41 -56.14 -3.36
C THR A 69 19.91 -56.67 -4.70
N GLU A 70 19.82 -57.99 -4.88
CA GLU A 70 20.00 -58.68 -6.15
C GLU A 70 18.65 -59.06 -6.78
N SER A 71 17.52 -58.93 -6.07
CA SER A 71 16.21 -59.46 -6.49
C SER A 71 15.16 -58.35 -6.70
N SER A 72 15.52 -57.27 -7.37
CA SER A 72 14.65 -56.14 -7.65
C SER A 72 13.66 -56.43 -8.78
N LYS A 73 12.55 -57.12 -8.46
CA LYS A 73 11.39 -57.12 -9.36
C LYS A 73 10.77 -55.72 -9.38
N LYS A 74 11.03 -54.96 -10.44
CA LYS A 74 10.37 -53.68 -10.70
C LYS A 74 8.87 -53.88 -10.86
N LEU A 75 8.08 -53.00 -10.26
CA LEU A 75 6.64 -52.93 -10.45
C LEU A 75 6.33 -52.38 -11.85
N LYS A 76 5.06 -52.48 -12.29
CA LYS A 76 4.61 -51.98 -13.61
C LYS A 76 4.87 -50.48 -13.80
N ASP A 77 4.95 -49.72 -12.72
CA ASP A 77 5.23 -48.29 -12.71
C ASP A 77 6.74 -47.97 -12.60
N GLY A 78 7.61 -48.98 -12.71
CA GLY A 78 9.07 -48.84 -12.66
C GLY A 78 9.65 -48.75 -11.24
N SER A 79 8.82 -48.67 -10.19
CA SER A 79 9.29 -48.57 -8.81
C SER A 79 9.78 -49.91 -8.23
N ILE A 80 10.63 -49.83 -7.22
CA ILE A 80 11.14 -51.01 -6.49
C ILE A 80 10.62 -50.96 -5.06
N THR A 81 10.17 -52.11 -4.55
CA THR A 81 9.70 -52.21 -3.16
C THR A 81 10.71 -52.96 -2.31
N TYR A 82 11.09 -52.39 -1.17
CA TYR A 82 12.02 -53.04 -0.24
C TYR A 82 11.49 -53.00 1.20
N PRO A 83 11.52 -54.12 1.95
CA PRO A 83 11.08 -54.15 3.33
C PRO A 83 12.13 -53.52 4.26
N ILE A 84 11.69 -52.62 5.13
CA ILE A 84 12.48 -52.06 6.24
C ILE A 84 11.83 -52.44 7.57
N GLU A 85 12.62 -52.39 8.65
CA GLU A 85 12.06 -52.50 10.00
C GLU A 85 11.47 -51.17 10.45
N VAL A 86 10.30 -51.21 11.08
CA VAL A 86 9.64 -50.00 11.61
C VAL A 86 10.45 -49.38 12.77
N SER A 87 11.19 -50.21 13.52
CA SER A 87 12.18 -49.75 14.52
C SER A 87 13.23 -48.83 13.89
N ASN A 88 13.76 -49.18 12.71
CA ASN A 88 14.75 -48.37 12.02
C ASN A 88 14.14 -47.08 11.44
N LEU A 89 12.90 -47.12 10.95
CA LEU A 89 12.19 -45.92 10.53
C LEU A 89 12.08 -44.92 11.68
N ASN A 90 11.59 -45.37 12.83
CA ASN A 90 11.47 -44.52 14.02
C ASN A 90 12.83 -44.03 14.54
N TYR A 91 13.87 -44.87 14.44
CA TYR A 91 15.23 -44.48 14.82
C TYR A 91 15.75 -43.31 13.96
N LEU A 92 15.57 -43.36 12.63
CA LEU A 92 15.97 -42.29 11.72
C LEU A 92 15.15 -41.01 11.92
N VAL A 93 13.84 -41.13 12.16
CA VAL A 93 12.97 -39.97 12.46
C VAL A 93 13.43 -39.25 13.75
N ASN A 94 13.84 -40.00 14.76
CA ASN A 94 14.33 -39.44 16.03
C ASN A 94 15.73 -38.81 15.94
N PHE A 95 16.44 -38.99 14.83
CA PHE A 95 17.81 -38.51 14.69
C PHE A 95 17.87 -36.98 14.54
N GLY A 96 16.76 -36.34 14.15
CA GLY A 96 16.62 -34.89 14.15
C GLY A 96 17.42 -34.17 13.05
N ILE A 97 17.79 -34.87 11.98
CA ILE A 97 18.37 -34.30 10.75
C ILE A 97 17.73 -34.96 9.52
N PRO A 98 17.80 -34.35 8.32
CA PRO A 98 17.34 -34.97 7.09
C PRO A 98 17.94 -36.36 6.91
N SER A 99 17.10 -37.33 6.60
CA SER A 99 17.49 -38.74 6.59
C SER A 99 16.89 -39.44 5.38
N TYR A 100 17.66 -40.34 4.77
CA TYR A 100 17.28 -41.00 3.52
C TYR A 100 17.49 -42.50 3.56
N TYR A 101 16.56 -43.22 2.97
CA TYR A 101 16.78 -44.59 2.55
C TYR A 101 17.37 -44.59 1.15
N ILE A 102 18.48 -45.29 0.97
CA ILE A 102 19.07 -45.50 -0.36
C ILE A 102 19.10 -46.99 -0.64
N LEU A 103 18.52 -47.41 -1.76
CA LEU A 103 18.50 -48.80 -2.22
C LEU A 103 19.40 -48.95 -3.44
N TYR A 104 20.38 -49.84 -3.34
CA TYR A 104 21.24 -50.23 -4.44
C TYR A 104 20.74 -51.50 -5.13
N ASP A 105 20.43 -51.40 -6.41
CA ASP A 105 20.13 -52.53 -7.29
C ASP A 105 21.43 -53.02 -7.94
N TYR A 106 21.90 -54.20 -7.53
CA TYR A 106 23.19 -54.73 -7.98
C TYR A 106 23.23 -55.02 -9.48
N HIS A 107 22.18 -55.61 -10.04
CA HIS A 107 22.16 -55.98 -11.46
C HIS A 107 21.99 -54.76 -12.37
N ALA A 108 21.17 -53.80 -11.96
CA ALA A 108 21.03 -52.55 -12.71
C ALA A 108 22.21 -51.59 -12.50
N GLY A 109 23.03 -51.79 -11.45
CA GLY A 109 24.10 -50.87 -11.07
C GLY A 109 23.60 -49.49 -10.66
N GLN A 110 22.34 -49.39 -10.20
CA GLN A 110 21.60 -48.14 -10.02
C GLN A 110 21.20 -47.96 -8.55
N PHE A 111 21.27 -46.72 -8.07
CA PHE A 111 20.75 -46.33 -6.76
C PHE A 111 19.36 -45.71 -6.90
N TYR A 112 18.53 -45.99 -5.90
CA TYR A 112 17.23 -45.38 -5.71
C TYR A 112 17.16 -44.76 -4.33
N ILE A 113 16.37 -43.70 -4.17
CA ILE A 113 16.29 -42.93 -2.93
C ILE A 113 14.84 -42.73 -2.51
N GLU A 114 14.61 -42.70 -1.21
CA GLU A 114 13.44 -42.07 -0.61
C GLU A 114 13.77 -41.30 0.67
N SER A 115 13.05 -40.20 0.91
CA SER A 115 13.14 -39.44 2.16
C SER A 115 12.47 -40.19 3.29
N VAL A 116 13.13 -40.28 4.45
CA VAL A 116 12.55 -40.86 5.67
C VAL A 116 11.26 -40.14 6.06
N GLY A 117 11.16 -38.82 5.83
CA GLY A 117 9.95 -38.04 6.10
C GLY A 117 8.75 -38.52 5.25
N GLU A 118 8.96 -38.77 3.96
CA GLU A 118 7.92 -39.29 3.07
C GLU A 118 7.55 -40.74 3.39
N VAL A 119 8.54 -41.57 3.74
CA VAL A 119 8.28 -42.93 4.22
C VAL A 119 7.46 -42.91 5.51
N TYR A 120 7.80 -42.02 6.45
CA TYR A 120 7.09 -41.88 7.71
C TYR A 120 5.67 -41.38 7.50
N ARG A 121 5.45 -40.37 6.66
CA ARG A 121 4.11 -39.88 6.29
C ARG A 121 3.27 -41.00 5.69
N SER A 122 3.80 -41.73 4.70
CA SER A 122 3.07 -42.85 4.08
C SER A 122 2.81 -44.02 5.04
N PHE A 123 3.72 -44.28 5.98
CA PHE A 123 3.50 -45.24 7.06
C PHE A 123 2.40 -44.77 8.01
N PHE A 124 2.45 -43.50 8.44
CA PHE A 124 1.50 -42.90 9.36
C PHE A 124 0.09 -42.88 8.77
N ASP A 125 -0.08 -42.43 7.53
CA ASP A 125 -1.39 -42.39 6.84
C ASP A 125 -2.05 -43.77 6.77
N LYS A 126 -1.25 -44.83 6.59
CA LYS A 126 -1.74 -46.20 6.45
C LYS A 126 -2.06 -46.88 7.77
N TYR A 127 -1.31 -46.57 8.83
CA TYR A 127 -1.40 -47.27 10.12
C TYR A 127 -1.90 -46.40 11.27
N ASN A 128 -2.31 -45.15 11.00
CA ASN A 128 -2.81 -44.15 11.94
C ASN A 128 -3.69 -44.77 13.03
N SER A 129 -3.11 -45.04 14.22
CA SER A 129 -3.71 -45.66 15.43
C SER A 129 -3.98 -47.19 15.48
N LYS A 130 -3.52 -48.00 14.51
CA LYS A 130 -3.62 -49.48 14.55
C LYS A 130 -2.32 -50.16 15.04
N LYS A 131 -2.40 -51.47 15.30
CA LYS A 131 -1.26 -52.35 15.61
C LYS A 131 -0.21 -52.24 14.49
N THR A 132 0.91 -51.60 14.78
CA THR A 132 1.99 -51.34 13.83
C THR A 132 2.70 -52.64 13.45
N PRO A 133 2.96 -52.90 12.16
CA PRO A 133 3.71 -54.08 11.75
C PRO A 133 5.18 -53.99 12.19
N LYS A 134 5.88 -55.13 12.25
CA LYS A 134 7.33 -55.14 12.49
C LYS A 134 8.10 -54.58 11.28
N THR A 135 7.57 -54.78 10.07
CA THR A 135 8.20 -54.36 8.82
C THR A 135 7.24 -53.53 7.96
N TYR A 136 7.81 -52.57 7.23
CA TYR A 136 7.09 -51.74 6.27
C TYR A 136 7.77 -51.82 4.90
N LYS A 137 6.97 -51.84 3.83
CA LYS A 137 7.48 -51.96 2.46
C LYS A 137 7.60 -50.56 1.86
N VAL A 138 8.82 -50.03 1.78
CA VAL A 138 9.11 -48.74 1.15
C VAL A 138 9.08 -48.90 -0.37
N LYS A 139 8.45 -47.95 -1.05
CA LYS A 139 8.35 -47.91 -2.52
C LYS A 139 9.30 -46.85 -3.06
N PHE A 140 10.45 -47.29 -3.57
CA PHE A 140 11.46 -46.45 -4.19
C PHE A 140 11.05 -46.11 -5.64
N ARG A 141 10.66 -44.85 -5.87
CA ARG A 141 10.20 -44.37 -7.18
C ARG A 141 11.26 -43.62 -7.96
N GLN A 142 12.24 -43.06 -7.26
CA GLN A 142 13.20 -42.12 -7.81
C GLN A 142 14.60 -42.74 -7.82
N ALA A 143 15.28 -42.61 -8.96
CA ALA A 143 16.70 -42.92 -9.05
C ALA A 143 17.49 -41.82 -8.33
N LEU A 144 18.61 -42.19 -7.70
CA LEU A 144 19.57 -41.22 -7.17
C LEU A 144 20.45 -40.69 -8.31
N ASP A 145 20.01 -39.59 -8.91
CA ASP A 145 20.73 -38.83 -9.93
C ASP A 145 21.30 -37.51 -9.35
N HIS A 146 21.94 -36.69 -10.19
CA HIS A 146 22.51 -35.41 -9.77
C HIS A 146 21.44 -34.48 -9.17
N ALA A 147 20.27 -34.39 -9.79
CA ALA A 147 19.18 -33.55 -9.30
C ALA A 147 18.75 -33.96 -7.88
N LYS A 148 18.71 -35.26 -7.58
CA LYS A 148 18.40 -35.74 -6.23
C LYS A 148 19.51 -35.44 -5.23
N ILE A 149 20.77 -35.46 -5.64
CA ILE A 149 21.90 -35.10 -4.77
C ILE A 149 21.87 -33.59 -4.47
N ASP A 150 21.54 -32.75 -5.46
CA ASP A 150 21.34 -31.31 -5.26
C ASP A 150 20.17 -31.02 -4.30
N MET A 151 19.10 -31.82 -4.38
CA MET A 151 17.99 -31.76 -3.41
C MET A 151 18.44 -32.12 -1.99
N ILE A 152 19.27 -33.15 -1.81
CA ILE A 152 19.83 -33.49 -0.49
C ILE A 152 20.65 -32.32 0.06
N PHE A 153 21.47 -31.67 -0.78
CA PHE A 153 22.22 -30.49 -0.37
C PHE A 153 21.30 -29.37 0.12
N LYS A 154 20.30 -29.01 -0.68
CA LYS A 154 19.34 -27.95 -0.36
C LYS A 154 18.57 -28.27 0.92
N GLU A 155 18.04 -29.47 1.05
CA GLU A 155 17.27 -29.88 2.23
C GLU A 155 18.13 -29.88 3.50
N ALA A 156 19.38 -30.36 3.43
CA ALA A 156 20.32 -30.29 4.55
C ALA A 156 20.68 -28.84 4.92
N PHE A 157 20.82 -27.95 3.93
CA PHE A 157 21.11 -26.54 4.15
C PHE A 157 19.95 -25.79 4.79
N ASP A 158 18.75 -25.93 4.22
CA ASP A 158 17.53 -25.27 4.70
C ASP A 158 17.23 -25.72 6.14
N PHE A 159 17.23 -27.03 6.39
CA PHE A 159 17.01 -27.59 7.73
C PHE A 159 18.08 -27.14 8.74
N GLY A 160 19.36 -27.18 8.35
CA GLY A 160 20.46 -26.75 9.22
C GLY A 160 20.38 -25.27 9.59
N SER A 161 19.95 -24.43 8.64
CA SER A 161 19.73 -23.00 8.86
C SER A 161 18.62 -22.74 9.86
N VAL A 162 17.47 -23.41 9.72
CA VAL A 162 16.36 -23.35 10.69
C VAL A 162 16.82 -23.77 12.07
N GLN A 163 17.47 -24.93 12.19
CA GLN A 163 17.91 -25.48 13.46
C GLN A 163 18.90 -24.54 14.17
N ARG A 164 19.81 -23.92 13.40
CA ARG A 164 20.74 -22.90 13.91
C ARG A 164 19.99 -21.69 14.44
N ASN A 165 19.05 -21.14 13.67
CA ASN A 165 18.32 -19.93 14.06
C ASN A 165 17.44 -20.17 15.29
N VAL A 166 16.70 -21.29 15.33
CA VAL A 166 15.94 -21.71 16.52
C VAL A 166 16.87 -21.86 17.73
N GLY A 167 18.01 -22.54 17.54
CA GLY A 167 19.01 -22.71 18.60
C GLY A 167 19.57 -21.39 19.12
N MET A 168 19.80 -20.39 18.25
CA MET A 168 20.23 -19.05 18.65
C MET A 168 19.17 -18.35 19.50
N HIS A 169 17.91 -18.35 19.05
CA HIS A 169 16.81 -17.73 19.80
C HIS A 169 16.62 -18.39 21.17
N LEU A 170 16.65 -19.72 21.25
CA LEU A 170 16.53 -20.45 22.52
C LEU A 170 17.68 -20.13 23.48
N ARG A 171 18.92 -20.05 22.99
CA ARG A 171 20.11 -19.77 23.82
C ARG A 171 20.17 -18.32 24.30
N LEU A 172 19.90 -17.35 23.42
CA LEU A 172 19.91 -15.93 23.78
C LEU A 172 18.86 -15.62 24.85
N ASN A 173 17.68 -16.21 24.75
CA ASN A 173 16.59 -15.98 25.71
C ASN A 173 16.77 -16.75 27.04
N SER A 174 17.56 -17.82 27.08
CA SER A 174 17.75 -18.64 28.29
C SER A 174 18.55 -17.95 29.40
N ASN A 175 19.29 -16.87 29.09
CA ASN A 175 20.09 -16.13 30.06
C ASN A 175 19.31 -15.02 30.80
N GLU A 176 18.12 -14.64 30.35
CA GLU A 176 17.35 -13.50 30.90
C GLU A 176 16.31 -13.90 31.95
N GLY A 177 16.38 -15.10 32.54
CA GLY A 177 15.50 -15.51 33.67
C GLY A 177 13.98 -15.41 33.41
N GLY A 178 13.57 -15.19 32.16
CA GLY A 178 12.23 -14.78 31.78
C GLY A 178 11.62 -15.72 30.75
N LYS A 179 10.29 -15.82 30.77
CA LYS A 179 9.43 -16.64 29.90
C LYS A 179 10.01 -16.84 28.50
N LEU A 180 10.04 -18.11 28.05
CA LEU A 180 10.34 -18.46 26.65
C LEU A 180 9.50 -17.57 25.72
N LYS A 181 10.18 -16.69 24.98
CA LYS A 181 9.57 -15.87 23.94
C LYS A 181 9.16 -16.79 22.79
N SER A 182 7.94 -16.62 22.29
CA SER A 182 7.39 -17.44 21.20
C SER A 182 8.24 -17.27 19.94
N ILE A 183 8.76 -18.38 19.41
CA ILE A 183 9.45 -18.45 18.12
C ILE A 183 8.45 -18.90 17.08
N VAL A 184 8.36 -18.17 15.97
CA VAL A 184 7.56 -18.58 14.82
C VAL A 184 8.51 -19.07 13.73
N ILE A 185 8.11 -20.16 13.08
CA ILE A 185 8.73 -20.68 11.86
C ILE A 185 7.62 -20.64 10.81
N ASP A 186 7.79 -19.83 9.78
CA ASP A 186 6.80 -19.70 8.73
C ASP A 186 6.95 -20.80 7.64
N ASP A 187 6.13 -20.70 6.59
CA ASP A 187 6.10 -21.63 5.47
C ASP A 187 7.37 -21.58 4.59
N ILE A 188 8.09 -20.47 4.60
CA ILE A 188 9.40 -20.31 3.94
C ILE A 188 10.58 -20.67 4.85
N GLN A 189 10.29 -21.15 6.07
CA GLN A 189 11.26 -21.57 7.08
C GLN A 189 12.12 -20.42 7.65
N GLU A 190 11.62 -19.19 7.58
CA GLU A 190 12.22 -18.06 8.30
C GLU A 190 11.90 -18.18 9.80
N VAL A 191 12.88 -17.87 10.64
CA VAL A 191 12.77 -17.98 12.09
C VAL A 191 12.90 -16.60 12.70
N TYR A 192 11.85 -16.14 13.39
CA TYR A 192 11.84 -14.83 14.04
C TYR A 192 11.13 -14.87 15.39
N SER A 193 11.40 -13.86 16.21
CA SER A 193 10.76 -13.66 17.52
C SER A 193 9.63 -12.66 17.38
N ILE A 194 8.43 -13.01 17.88
CA ILE A 194 7.28 -12.09 17.90
C ILE A 194 7.63 -10.78 18.62
N ASP A 195 8.32 -10.88 19.75
CA ASP A 195 8.74 -9.70 20.53
C ASP A 195 9.68 -8.76 19.76
N GLN A 196 10.47 -9.28 18.80
CA GLN A 196 11.33 -8.42 17.97
C GLN A 196 10.50 -7.61 16.98
N ASN A 197 9.47 -8.21 16.38
CA ASN A 197 8.56 -7.51 15.49
C ASN A 197 7.77 -6.43 16.23
N ILE A 198 7.27 -6.75 17.44
CA ILE A 198 6.59 -5.79 18.30
C ILE A 198 7.53 -4.63 18.65
N ALA A 199 8.73 -4.93 19.16
CA ALA A 199 9.71 -3.92 19.53
C ALA A 199 10.17 -3.08 18.32
N PHE A 200 10.24 -3.66 17.13
CA PHE A 200 10.57 -2.92 15.91
C PHE A 200 9.50 -1.87 15.58
N ILE A 201 8.22 -2.26 15.59
CA ILE A 201 7.12 -1.33 15.36
C ILE A 201 7.06 -0.28 16.48
N GLU A 202 7.35 -0.63 17.73
CA GLU A 202 7.36 0.35 18.83
C GLU A 202 8.48 1.39 18.68
N ASN A 203 9.68 0.98 18.25
CA ASN A 203 10.83 1.88 18.14
C ASN A 203 10.83 2.71 16.84
N TYR A 204 10.36 2.13 15.73
CA TYR A 204 10.45 2.73 14.39
C TYR A 204 9.09 3.06 13.76
N GLY A 205 7.99 2.73 14.44
CA GLY A 205 6.63 2.88 13.91
C GLY A 205 6.27 4.30 13.50
N TYR A 206 6.66 5.30 14.31
CA TYR A 206 6.41 6.72 13.98
C TYR A 206 7.12 7.15 12.70
N GLU A 207 8.39 6.75 12.55
CA GLU A 207 9.17 7.04 11.34
C GLU A 207 8.52 6.41 10.11
N LEU A 208 8.11 5.14 10.21
CA LEU A 208 7.43 4.43 9.13
C LEU A 208 6.07 5.06 8.77
N LEU A 209 5.30 5.52 9.76
CA LEU A 209 4.06 6.25 9.52
C LEU A 209 4.30 7.56 8.76
N ASN A 210 5.30 8.33 9.19
CA ASN A 210 5.67 9.60 8.55
C ASN A 210 6.18 9.41 7.12
N GLN A 211 6.89 8.30 6.85
CA GLN A 211 7.35 7.92 5.52
C GLN A 211 6.27 7.24 4.65
N HIS A 212 5.04 7.13 5.16
CA HIS A 212 3.94 6.40 4.49
C HIS A 212 4.25 4.93 4.17
N ALA A 213 5.15 4.30 4.92
CA ALA A 213 5.54 2.90 4.78
C ALA A 213 4.51 1.93 5.40
N PHE A 214 3.21 2.17 5.16
CA PHE A 214 2.12 1.47 5.81
C PHE A 214 2.10 -0.04 5.50
N SER A 215 2.45 -0.43 4.27
CA SER A 215 2.50 -1.85 3.87
C SER A 215 3.55 -2.63 4.65
N GLN A 216 4.69 -2.01 4.97
CA GLN A 216 5.73 -2.65 5.77
C GLN A 216 5.28 -2.83 7.22
N ILE A 217 4.60 -1.83 7.80
CA ILE A 217 4.01 -1.96 9.14
C ILE A 217 3.04 -3.14 9.19
N ILE A 218 2.15 -3.24 8.20
CA ILE A 218 1.15 -4.31 8.10
C ILE A 218 1.81 -5.68 7.94
N GLU A 219 2.81 -5.81 7.08
CA GLU A 219 3.55 -7.07 6.89
C GLU A 219 4.19 -7.57 8.20
N ILE A 220 4.81 -6.66 8.95
CA ILE A 220 5.43 -7.00 10.24
C ILE A 220 4.37 -7.34 11.28
N GLU A 221 3.25 -6.62 11.29
CA GLU A 221 2.12 -6.89 12.19
C GLU A 221 1.51 -8.27 11.94
N GLU A 222 1.27 -8.65 10.68
CA GLU A 222 0.70 -9.96 10.31
C GLU A 222 1.61 -11.12 10.76
N ARG A 223 2.92 -10.89 10.79
CA ARG A 223 3.91 -11.84 11.33
C ARG A 223 3.98 -11.85 12.86
N SER A 224 3.27 -10.98 13.57
CA SER A 224 3.41 -10.81 15.03
C SER A 224 2.37 -11.59 15.86
N HIS A 225 1.76 -12.66 15.32
CA HIS A 225 0.74 -13.45 16.03
C HIS A 225 1.31 -14.63 16.84
N PRO A 226 0.83 -14.91 18.08
CA PRO A 226 -0.13 -14.15 18.89
C PRO A 226 0.48 -12.91 19.57
N ARG A 227 -0.34 -11.88 19.80
CA ARG A 227 0.06 -10.52 20.25
C ARG A 227 -0.19 -10.24 21.73
N ASP A 228 -0.01 -11.23 22.60
CA ASP A 228 -0.43 -11.11 24.00
C ASP A 228 0.32 -10.00 24.78
N ASN A 229 1.50 -9.57 24.30
CA ASN A 229 2.32 -8.52 24.91
C ASN A 229 2.34 -7.20 24.11
N ALA A 230 1.50 -7.03 23.09
CA ALA A 230 1.53 -5.83 22.26
C ALA A 230 1.08 -4.58 23.03
N SER A 231 1.93 -3.56 23.10
CA SER A 231 1.61 -2.30 23.81
C SER A 231 0.54 -1.46 23.10
N ALA A 232 0.04 -0.45 23.81
CA ALA A 232 -0.80 0.58 23.21
C ALA A 232 -0.13 1.26 22.00
N THR A 233 1.19 1.49 22.04
CA THR A 233 1.95 2.11 20.94
C THR A 233 1.96 1.23 19.70
N PHE A 234 2.26 -0.07 19.87
CA PHE A 234 2.19 -1.03 18.77
C PHE A 234 0.80 -1.03 18.12
N ASN A 235 -0.25 -1.15 18.94
CA ASN A 235 -1.62 -1.22 18.46
C ASN A 235 -2.04 0.10 17.79
N MET A 236 -1.61 1.25 18.31
CA MET A 236 -1.85 2.54 17.69
C MET A 236 -1.24 2.61 16.29
N VAL A 237 0.06 2.32 16.17
CA VAL A 237 0.80 2.40 14.90
C VAL A 237 0.17 1.50 13.84
N CYS A 238 -0.13 0.25 14.19
CA CYS A 238 -0.80 -0.69 13.28
C CYS A 238 -2.20 -0.19 12.89
N GLY A 239 -2.96 0.32 13.87
CA GLY A 239 -4.31 0.86 13.64
C GLY A 239 -4.33 2.04 12.67
N ILE A 240 -3.37 2.95 12.79
CA ILE A 240 -3.20 4.09 11.87
C ILE A 240 -2.78 3.61 10.48
N ALA A 241 -1.84 2.66 10.40
CA ALA A 241 -1.40 2.11 9.12
C ALA A 241 -2.56 1.45 8.35
N TYR A 242 -3.37 0.64 9.04
CA TYR A 242 -4.59 0.05 8.45
C TYR A 242 -5.64 1.10 8.08
N TYR A 243 -5.80 2.15 8.89
CA TYR A 243 -6.70 3.27 8.56
C TYR A 243 -6.30 3.94 7.25
N HIS A 244 -5.01 4.24 7.06
CA HIS A 244 -4.52 4.84 5.82
C HIS A 244 -4.58 3.88 4.62
N GLN A 245 -4.47 2.57 4.85
CA GLN A 245 -4.70 1.53 3.82
C GLN A 245 -6.18 1.20 3.60
N HIS A 246 -7.09 1.90 4.28
CA HIS A 246 -8.55 1.77 4.16
C HIS A 246 -9.13 0.41 4.59
N ASP A 247 -8.36 -0.42 5.30
CA ASP A 247 -8.92 -1.56 6.03
C ASP A 247 -9.48 -1.07 7.37
N LEU A 248 -10.65 -0.43 7.29
CA LEU A 248 -11.25 0.25 8.44
C LEU A 248 -11.66 -0.72 9.55
N LEU A 249 -11.96 -1.98 9.23
CA LEU A 249 -12.30 -2.99 10.22
C LEU A 249 -11.08 -3.40 11.05
N LYS A 250 -9.96 -3.74 10.40
CA LYS A 250 -8.71 -4.00 11.12
C LYS A 250 -8.23 -2.76 11.86
N ALA A 251 -8.32 -1.58 11.24
CA ALA A 251 -7.98 -0.32 11.89
C ALA A 251 -8.74 -0.12 13.21
N ILE A 252 -10.06 -0.30 13.21
CA ILE A 252 -10.87 -0.19 14.43
C ILE A 252 -10.46 -1.22 15.49
N ASN A 253 -10.14 -2.45 15.10
CA ASN A 253 -9.74 -3.49 16.05
C ASN A 253 -8.46 -3.08 16.80
N PHE A 254 -7.45 -2.63 16.06
CA PHE A 254 -6.19 -2.15 16.64
C PHE A 254 -6.36 -0.86 17.44
N LEU A 255 -7.06 0.13 16.90
CA LEU A 255 -7.31 1.40 17.58
C LEU A 255 -8.13 1.22 18.86
N LYS A 256 -9.04 0.24 18.94
CA LYS A 256 -9.75 -0.10 20.17
C LYS A 256 -8.83 -0.67 21.25
N LEU A 257 -7.86 -1.51 20.88
CA LEU A 257 -6.86 -2.06 21.80
C LEU A 257 -5.95 -0.95 22.33
N ALA A 258 -5.48 -0.05 21.45
CA ALA A 258 -4.75 1.14 21.87
C ALA A 258 -5.59 2.04 22.79
N TYR A 259 -6.88 2.22 22.46
CA TYR A 259 -7.80 3.03 23.25
C TYR A 259 -8.11 2.44 24.63
N SER A 260 -8.11 1.11 24.81
CA SER A 260 -8.29 0.51 26.14
C SER A 260 -7.13 0.82 27.09
N GLU A 261 -5.93 1.08 26.56
CA GLU A 261 -4.73 1.41 27.31
C GLU A 261 -4.28 2.86 27.06
N LEU A 262 -5.22 3.75 26.72
CA LEU A 262 -4.95 5.13 26.26
C LEU A 262 -4.02 5.90 27.21
N ASN A 263 -4.17 5.72 28.53
CA ASN A 263 -3.36 6.41 29.54
C ASN A 263 -1.86 6.04 29.51
N SER A 264 -1.47 4.97 28.82
CA SER A 264 -0.07 4.59 28.62
C SER A 264 0.62 5.34 27.48
N LEU A 265 -0.16 6.00 26.62
CA LEU A 265 0.33 6.78 25.48
C LEU A 265 0.62 8.24 25.87
N HIS A 266 1.46 8.91 25.08
CA HIS A 266 1.69 10.35 25.21
C HIS A 266 0.40 11.13 24.91
N PRO A 267 0.10 12.28 25.54
CA PRO A 267 -1.16 13.01 25.34
C PRO A 267 -1.50 13.32 23.87
N GLU A 268 -0.51 13.58 23.03
CA GLU A 268 -0.70 13.79 21.59
C GLU A 268 -1.18 12.50 20.89
N ASP A 269 -0.56 11.36 21.21
CA ASP A 269 -0.92 10.03 20.71
C ASP A 269 -2.32 9.62 21.16
N GLN A 270 -2.69 9.96 22.40
CA GLN A 270 -4.05 9.72 22.92
C GLN A 270 -5.10 10.42 22.05
N THR A 271 -4.80 11.66 21.69
CA THR A 271 -5.67 12.47 20.84
C THR A 271 -5.73 11.86 19.43
N MET A 272 -4.60 11.43 18.88
CA MET A 272 -4.50 10.81 17.57
C MET A 272 -5.27 9.48 17.48
N VAL A 273 -5.14 8.58 18.46
CA VAL A 273 -5.93 7.33 18.55
C VAL A 273 -7.41 7.64 18.57
N THR A 274 -7.82 8.58 19.44
CA THR A 274 -9.23 8.92 19.64
C THR A 274 -9.84 9.49 18.36
N TYR A 275 -9.16 10.45 17.73
CA TYR A 275 -9.59 11.05 16.47
C TYR A 275 -9.69 10.01 15.35
N THR A 276 -8.64 9.21 15.14
CA THR A 276 -8.59 8.22 14.05
C THR A 276 -9.66 7.14 14.23
N LEU A 277 -9.92 6.71 15.48
CA LEU A 277 -10.98 5.76 15.80
C LEU A 277 -12.38 6.33 15.49
N ILE A 278 -12.63 7.60 15.80
CA ILE A 278 -13.90 8.27 15.50
C ILE A 278 -14.08 8.44 14.00
N GLN A 279 -13.03 8.85 13.28
CA GLN A 279 -13.03 8.92 11.82
C GLN A 279 -13.35 7.56 11.18
N ALA A 280 -12.66 6.49 11.61
CA ALA A 280 -12.92 5.15 11.10
C ALA A 280 -14.37 4.70 11.35
N LYS A 281 -14.92 4.98 12.54
CA LYS A 281 -16.33 4.71 12.87
C LYS A 281 -17.30 5.49 11.99
N TYR A 282 -17.02 6.76 11.73
CA TYR A 282 -17.86 7.60 10.87
C TYR A 282 -17.85 7.10 9.42
N LEU A 283 -16.66 6.78 8.90
CA LEU A 283 -16.50 6.25 7.54
C LEU A 283 -17.20 4.90 7.33
N LEU A 284 -17.23 4.05 8.36
CA LEU A 284 -18.00 2.80 8.35
C LEU A 284 -19.50 2.98 8.64
N GLY A 285 -19.97 4.21 8.89
CA GLY A 285 -21.37 4.50 9.20
C GLY A 285 -21.83 4.02 10.59
N ILE A 286 -20.90 3.70 11.49
CA ILE A 286 -21.20 3.29 12.87
C ILE A 286 -21.73 4.48 13.69
N ILE A 287 -21.27 5.69 13.38
CA ILE A 287 -21.74 6.94 13.99
C ILE A 287 -22.26 7.90 12.92
N GLY A 288 -23.27 8.71 13.27
CA GLY A 288 -23.84 9.73 12.40
C GLY A 288 -23.07 11.06 12.42
N LYS A 289 -23.39 11.97 11.49
CA LYS A 289 -22.71 13.27 11.34
C LYS A 289 -22.76 14.14 12.60
N ASP A 290 -23.91 14.19 13.27
CA ASP A 290 -24.09 15.02 14.48
C ASP A 290 -23.22 14.53 15.63
N GLN A 291 -23.18 13.20 15.83
CA GLN A 291 -22.34 12.57 16.84
C GLN A 291 -20.85 12.75 16.52
N PHE A 292 -20.47 12.59 15.24
CA PHE A 292 -19.11 12.83 14.78
C PHE A 292 -18.66 14.26 15.08
N SER A 293 -19.48 15.26 14.71
CA SER A 293 -19.14 16.68 14.90
C SER A 293 -18.90 17.01 16.38
N LYS A 294 -19.78 16.52 17.27
CA LYS A 294 -19.67 16.73 18.72
C LYS A 294 -18.42 16.10 19.34
N GLU A 295 -18.07 14.89 18.91
CA GLU A 295 -16.86 14.21 19.40
C GLU A 295 -15.58 14.90 18.91
N ILE A 296 -15.56 15.37 17.65
CA ILE A 296 -14.43 16.13 17.10
C ILE A 296 -14.25 17.46 17.84
N GLU A 297 -15.32 18.22 18.11
CA GLU A 297 -15.24 19.46 18.87
C GLU A 297 -14.56 19.25 20.23
N ARG A 298 -14.97 18.22 20.97
CA ARG A 298 -14.40 17.86 22.27
C ARG A 298 -12.91 17.51 22.20
N ILE A 299 -12.48 16.84 21.13
CA ILE A 299 -11.07 16.46 20.95
C ILE A 299 -10.20 17.69 20.71
N VAL A 300 -10.70 18.65 19.93
CA VAL A 300 -9.90 19.82 19.54
C VAL A 300 -9.91 20.94 20.59
N GLU A 301 -10.88 20.94 21.51
CA GLU A 301 -10.85 21.80 22.70
C GLU A 301 -9.72 21.43 23.68
N ASN A 302 -9.12 20.25 23.53
CA ASN A 302 -7.96 19.84 24.32
C ASN A 302 -6.69 20.56 23.84
N GLU A 303 -6.00 21.29 24.73
CA GLU A 303 -4.75 22.01 24.41
C GLU A 303 -3.64 21.08 23.89
N ASN A 304 -3.72 19.77 24.20
CA ASN A 304 -2.81 18.75 23.72
C ASN A 304 -3.20 18.17 22.34
N ALA A 305 -4.19 18.76 21.65
CA ALA A 305 -4.50 18.35 20.30
C ALA A 305 -3.32 18.65 19.39
N GLY A 306 -2.65 17.60 18.90
CA GLY A 306 -1.51 17.71 18.01
C GLY A 306 -1.80 18.65 16.84
N SER A 307 -0.79 19.36 16.35
CA SER A 307 -0.96 20.48 15.43
C SER A 307 -1.75 20.13 14.15
N PHE A 308 -1.72 18.87 13.69
CA PHE A 308 -2.54 18.38 12.57
C PHE A 308 -4.05 18.52 12.83
N LEU A 309 -4.51 18.17 14.05
CA LEU A 309 -5.91 18.25 14.44
C LEU A 309 -6.37 19.70 14.60
N GLN A 310 -5.47 20.58 15.02
CA GLN A 310 -5.71 22.02 15.04
C GLN A 310 -5.94 22.55 13.62
N PHE A 311 -5.17 22.10 12.63
CA PHE A 311 -5.38 22.45 11.22
C PHE A 311 -6.70 21.93 10.65
N GLU A 312 -7.01 20.66 10.86
CA GLU A 312 -8.27 20.03 10.44
C GLU A 312 -9.47 20.79 11.00
N ASN A 313 -9.43 21.19 12.28
CA ASN A 313 -10.51 21.97 12.89
C ASN A 313 -10.60 23.39 12.32
N LEU A 314 -9.48 24.08 12.13
CA LEU A 314 -9.47 25.41 11.50
C LEU A 314 -10.06 25.35 10.09
N TYR A 315 -9.75 24.28 9.34
CA TYR A 315 -10.34 24.03 8.04
C TYR A 315 -11.84 23.81 8.18
N ASN A 316 -12.28 22.81 8.95
CA ASN A 316 -13.71 22.50 9.12
C ASN A 316 -14.53 23.72 9.58
N LYS A 317 -14.05 24.50 10.55
CA LYS A 317 -14.72 25.75 11.01
C LYS A 317 -14.81 26.84 9.93
N CYS A 318 -13.81 26.93 9.05
CA CYS A 318 -13.86 27.91 7.95
C CYS A 318 -14.75 27.46 6.79
N PHE A 319 -14.87 26.15 6.57
CA PHE A 319 -15.67 25.59 5.47
C PHE A 319 -17.04 25.06 5.91
N GLU A 320 -17.41 25.19 7.19
CA GLU A 320 -18.75 24.91 7.70
C GLU A 320 -19.72 26.07 7.40
N GLY A 321 -20.64 25.82 6.46
CA GLY A 321 -21.77 26.70 6.15
C GLY A 321 -21.77 27.25 4.71
N ASN A 322 -22.92 27.76 4.26
CA ASN A 322 -23.15 28.19 2.87
C ASN A 322 -22.60 29.59 2.52
N LYS A 323 -21.85 30.25 3.42
CA LYS A 323 -21.33 31.60 3.18
C LYS A 323 -19.81 31.54 3.22
N PHE A 324 -19.21 31.38 2.04
CA PHE A 324 -17.77 31.39 1.81
C PHE A 324 -17.30 32.83 1.54
N ARG A 325 -16.44 33.40 2.39
CA ARG A 325 -16.01 34.81 2.34
C ARG A 325 -14.50 34.96 2.54
N ALA A 326 -13.91 36.00 1.94
CA ALA A 326 -12.50 36.34 2.12
C ALA A 326 -12.07 36.49 3.59
N GLU A 327 -12.92 37.05 4.44
CA GLU A 327 -12.64 37.18 5.88
C GLU A 327 -12.40 35.83 6.57
N GLN A 328 -13.11 34.77 6.15
CA GLN A 328 -12.92 33.42 6.71
C GLN A 328 -11.61 32.81 6.23
N ILE A 329 -11.27 32.97 4.94
CA ILE A 329 -9.98 32.51 4.39
C ILE A 329 -8.83 33.21 5.11
N LYS A 330 -8.96 34.51 5.38
CA LYS A 330 -7.94 35.26 6.14
C LYS A 330 -7.80 34.73 7.57
N LYS A 331 -8.92 34.49 8.28
CA LYS A 331 -8.90 33.86 9.62
C LYS A 331 -8.26 32.47 9.60
N TYR A 332 -8.54 31.66 8.58
CA TYR A 332 -7.90 30.37 8.38
C TYR A 332 -6.39 30.52 8.23
N TYR A 333 -5.96 31.40 7.33
CA TYR A 333 -4.55 31.67 7.05
C TYR A 333 -3.79 32.20 8.26
N ASP A 334 -4.37 33.12 9.03
CA ASP A 334 -3.77 33.64 10.26
C ASP A 334 -3.59 32.53 11.31
N GLY A 335 -4.59 31.65 11.45
CA GLY A 335 -4.53 30.47 12.31
C GLY A 335 -3.48 29.46 11.85
N VAL A 336 -3.42 29.19 10.55
CA VAL A 336 -2.43 28.32 9.92
C VAL A 336 -1.01 28.83 10.18
N THR A 337 -0.78 30.11 9.93
CA THR A 337 0.54 30.74 10.08
C THR A 337 1.02 30.65 11.53
N LYS A 338 0.14 30.91 12.50
CA LYS A 338 0.47 30.77 13.93
C LYS A 338 0.90 29.35 14.31
N ILE A 339 0.27 28.31 13.74
CA ILE A 339 0.65 26.92 14.00
C ILE A 339 2.00 26.59 13.33
N LEU A 340 2.21 27.06 12.10
CA LEU A 340 3.44 26.83 11.35
C LEU A 340 4.65 27.56 11.94
N ASP A 341 4.45 28.75 12.52
CA ASP A 341 5.52 29.53 13.18
C ASP A 341 6.04 28.83 14.45
N ASN A 342 5.17 28.11 15.15
CA ASN A 342 5.55 27.28 16.30
C ASN A 342 6.24 25.97 15.89
N ASN A 343 6.19 25.61 14.60
CA ASN A 343 6.65 24.33 14.08
C ASN A 343 7.42 24.49 12.74
N PRO A 344 8.49 25.29 12.69
CA PRO A 344 9.19 25.62 11.45
C PRO A 344 9.80 24.42 10.72
N GLN A 345 10.11 23.35 11.46
CA GLN A 345 10.73 22.12 10.97
C GLN A 345 9.79 21.16 10.21
N PHE A 346 8.47 21.31 10.33
CA PHE A 346 7.52 20.37 9.71
C PHE A 346 7.13 20.79 8.30
N ALA A 347 7.97 20.45 7.32
CA ALA A 347 7.75 20.75 5.92
C ALA A 347 6.45 20.15 5.36
N ASP A 348 6.12 18.89 5.71
CA ASP A 348 4.90 18.21 5.23
C ASP A 348 3.62 18.91 5.68
N MET A 349 3.61 19.34 6.94
CA MET A 349 2.50 20.11 7.51
C MET A 349 2.30 21.43 6.78
N ARG A 350 3.38 22.13 6.47
CA ARG A 350 3.35 23.37 5.69
C ARG A 350 2.80 23.14 4.28
N ILE A 351 3.21 22.05 3.64
CA ILE A 351 2.73 21.69 2.30
C ILE A 351 1.22 21.49 2.31
N VAL A 352 0.70 20.70 3.25
CA VAL A 352 -0.74 20.43 3.38
C VAL A 352 -1.52 21.71 3.69
N ALA A 353 -1.04 22.51 4.65
CA ALA A 353 -1.71 23.74 5.04
C ALA A 353 -1.79 24.76 3.88
N TYR A 354 -0.71 24.94 3.14
CA TYR A 354 -0.67 25.84 1.98
C TYR A 354 -1.50 25.32 0.81
N ALA A 355 -1.57 23.99 0.60
CA ALA A 355 -2.49 23.41 -0.38
C ALA A 355 -3.95 23.75 -0.05
N HIS A 356 -4.34 23.70 1.23
CA HIS A 356 -5.67 24.10 1.67
C HIS A 356 -5.96 25.59 1.47
N VAL A 357 -5.00 26.48 1.75
CA VAL A 357 -5.13 27.92 1.48
C VAL A 357 -5.39 28.15 0.00
N LEU A 358 -4.54 27.59 -0.88
CA LEU A 358 -4.70 27.73 -2.34
C LEU A 358 -6.05 27.21 -2.82
N LYS A 359 -6.49 26.05 -2.31
CA LYS A 359 -7.80 25.48 -2.66
C LYS A 359 -8.96 26.37 -2.22
N ALA A 360 -8.83 27.04 -1.08
CA ALA A 360 -9.82 28.00 -0.59
C ALA A 360 -9.91 29.22 -1.52
N GLU A 361 -8.76 29.80 -1.83
CA GLU A 361 -8.67 30.99 -2.68
C GLU A 361 -9.19 30.70 -4.09
N ALA A 362 -8.81 29.55 -4.68
CA ALA A 362 -9.32 29.10 -5.96
C ALA A 362 -10.86 29.04 -5.99
N LYS A 363 -11.49 28.45 -4.98
CA LYS A 363 -12.96 28.39 -4.88
C LYS A 363 -13.59 29.78 -4.80
N LEU A 364 -12.98 30.71 -4.07
CA LEU A 364 -13.50 32.08 -3.90
C LEU A 364 -13.40 32.82 -5.24
N LEU A 365 -12.23 32.77 -5.86
CA LEU A 365 -11.95 33.40 -7.13
C LEU A 365 -12.90 32.92 -8.23
N LEU A 366 -13.13 31.61 -8.34
CA LEU A 366 -14.08 31.05 -9.29
C LEU A 366 -15.52 31.50 -9.01
N HIS A 367 -15.93 31.54 -7.74
CA HIS A 367 -17.26 32.03 -7.38
C HIS A 367 -17.45 33.52 -7.76
N GLU A 368 -16.45 34.36 -7.49
CA GLU A 368 -16.47 35.79 -7.83
C GLU A 368 -16.38 36.05 -9.33
N LEU A 369 -15.61 35.22 -10.05
CA LEU A 369 -15.52 35.25 -11.51
C LEU A 369 -16.90 35.10 -12.14
N VAL A 370 -17.70 34.12 -11.67
CA VAL A 370 -19.08 33.90 -12.13
C VAL A 370 -19.95 35.12 -11.86
N GLY A 371 -19.86 35.68 -10.65
CA GLY A 371 -20.62 36.87 -10.27
C GLY A 371 -20.31 38.08 -11.15
N ASN A 372 -19.04 38.32 -11.44
CA ASN A 372 -18.61 39.41 -12.33
C ASN A 372 -19.07 39.15 -13.79
N TYR A 373 -18.92 37.92 -14.29
CA TYR A 373 -19.28 37.56 -15.67
C TYR A 373 -20.78 37.64 -15.95
N LEU A 374 -21.65 37.28 -14.99
CA LEU A 374 -23.11 37.31 -15.15
C LEU A 374 -23.64 38.64 -15.69
N THR A 375 -22.95 39.75 -15.39
CA THR A 375 -23.33 41.11 -15.83
C THR A 375 -22.90 41.48 -17.26
N THR A 376 -22.12 40.61 -17.91
CA THR A 376 -21.52 40.84 -19.25
C THR A 376 -21.90 39.79 -20.28
N ILE A 377 -22.37 38.61 -19.83
CA ILE A 377 -22.75 37.49 -20.70
C ILE A 377 -23.74 37.95 -21.78
N GLY A 378 -23.42 37.61 -23.03
CA GLY A 378 -24.25 37.90 -24.21
C GLY A 378 -23.94 39.21 -24.95
N ARG A 379 -23.06 40.08 -24.41
CA ARG A 379 -22.61 41.31 -25.10
C ARG A 379 -21.47 41.03 -26.08
N LYS A 380 -21.38 41.81 -27.15
CA LYS A 380 -20.29 41.70 -28.15
C LYS A 380 -19.07 42.51 -27.73
N VAL A 381 -19.28 43.72 -27.21
CA VAL A 381 -18.24 44.64 -26.75
C VAL A 381 -18.63 45.18 -25.37
N ASP A 382 -17.78 44.96 -24.37
CA ASP A 382 -17.94 45.55 -23.04
C ASP A 382 -16.54 45.79 -22.44
N ALA A 383 -16.16 47.07 -22.29
CA ALA A 383 -14.86 47.43 -21.71
C ALA A 383 -14.69 46.91 -20.27
N TYR A 384 -15.79 46.65 -19.56
CA TYR A 384 -15.76 45.98 -18.26
C TYR A 384 -15.28 44.53 -18.38
N ARG A 385 -15.66 43.82 -19.46
CA ARG A 385 -15.22 42.44 -19.71
C ARG A 385 -13.71 42.39 -19.97
N ASP A 386 -13.18 43.34 -20.73
CA ASP A 386 -11.73 43.43 -20.98
C ASP A 386 -10.96 43.68 -19.69
N LEU A 387 -11.44 44.62 -18.86
CA LEU A 387 -10.88 44.86 -17.53
C LEU A 387 -10.97 43.62 -16.63
N LEU A 388 -12.12 42.93 -16.64
CA LEU A 388 -12.34 41.69 -15.88
C LEU A 388 -11.35 40.60 -16.29
N ILE A 389 -11.13 40.41 -17.59
CA ILE A 389 -10.16 39.43 -18.11
C ILE A 389 -8.73 39.80 -17.71
N ALA A 390 -8.36 41.07 -17.79
CA ALA A 390 -7.03 41.53 -17.39
C ALA A 390 -6.78 41.31 -15.88
N GLU A 391 -7.73 41.68 -15.02
CA GLU A 391 -7.63 41.46 -13.58
C GLU A 391 -7.63 39.97 -13.22
N TRP A 392 -8.48 39.17 -13.87
CA TRP A 392 -8.48 37.71 -13.71
C TRP A 392 -7.14 37.09 -14.10
N SER A 393 -6.56 37.51 -15.21
CA SER A 393 -5.27 36.98 -15.70
C SER A 393 -4.16 37.21 -14.67
N LYS A 394 -4.14 38.37 -14.00
CA LYS A 394 -3.21 38.65 -12.90
C LYS A 394 -3.40 37.67 -11.73
N LEU A 395 -4.65 37.42 -11.31
CA LEU A 395 -4.95 36.49 -10.22
C LEU A 395 -4.63 35.03 -10.58
N ASP A 396 -4.88 34.64 -11.82
CA ASP A 396 -4.54 33.31 -12.35
C ASP A 396 -3.03 33.09 -12.42
N GLU A 397 -2.26 34.10 -12.83
CA GLU A 397 -0.80 34.08 -12.79
C GLU A 397 -0.27 33.96 -11.36
N GLN A 398 -0.85 34.70 -10.41
CA GLN A 398 -0.48 34.60 -8.99
C GLN A 398 -0.76 33.19 -8.44
N TYR A 399 -1.93 32.62 -8.71
CA TYR A 399 -2.30 31.27 -8.28
C TYR A 399 -1.32 30.23 -8.83
N ASN A 400 -1.08 30.26 -10.14
CA ASN A 400 -0.17 29.34 -10.81
C ASN A 400 1.28 29.49 -10.31
N HIS A 401 1.71 30.70 -10.01
CA HIS A 401 3.03 30.96 -9.43
C HIS A 401 3.14 30.34 -8.03
N GLN A 402 2.19 30.60 -7.13
CA GLN A 402 2.21 30.04 -5.77
C GLN A 402 2.10 28.51 -5.77
N LEU A 403 1.26 27.93 -6.63
CA LEU A 403 1.14 26.48 -6.77
C LEU A 403 2.45 25.86 -7.26
N LYS A 404 3.13 26.50 -8.22
CA LYS A 404 4.44 26.05 -8.73
C LYS A 404 5.51 26.09 -7.63
N GLU A 405 5.58 27.16 -6.85
CA GLU A 405 6.52 27.26 -5.73
C GLU A 405 6.21 26.21 -4.65
N LEU A 406 4.93 25.94 -4.37
CA LEU A 406 4.54 24.88 -3.43
C LEU A 406 4.91 23.47 -3.93
N VAL A 407 4.73 23.19 -5.23
CA VAL A 407 5.16 21.94 -5.86
C VAL A 407 6.69 21.79 -5.78
N LYS A 408 7.43 22.87 -6.02
CA LYS A 408 8.89 22.89 -5.91
C LYS A 408 9.32 22.59 -4.47
N PHE A 409 8.73 23.27 -3.49
CA PHE A 409 9.00 23.03 -2.08
C PHE A 409 8.68 21.59 -1.64
N ALA A 410 7.54 21.03 -2.10
CA ALA A 410 7.19 19.64 -1.83
C ALA A 410 8.20 18.64 -2.43
N LYS A 411 8.69 18.92 -3.65
CA LYS A 411 9.72 18.11 -4.30
C LYS A 411 11.07 18.18 -3.57
N GLU A 412 11.47 19.36 -3.12
CA GLU A 412 12.72 19.57 -2.37
C GLU A 412 12.72 18.88 -1.00
N ASN A 413 11.54 18.66 -0.42
CA ASN A 413 11.35 17.89 0.81
C ASN A 413 10.97 16.42 0.57
N TYR A 414 11.15 15.90 -0.65
CA TYR A 414 10.87 14.50 -1.01
C TYR A 414 9.43 14.03 -0.76
N ASN A 415 8.46 14.96 -0.66
CA ASN A 415 7.04 14.61 -0.49
C ASN A 415 6.39 14.37 -1.86
N PHE A 416 6.68 13.21 -2.46
CA PHE A 416 6.21 12.85 -3.79
C PHE A 416 4.67 12.74 -3.88
N LEU A 417 4.01 12.29 -2.80
CA LEU A 417 2.55 12.22 -2.74
C LEU A 417 1.93 13.61 -2.84
N ALA A 418 2.43 14.57 -2.07
CA ALA A 418 1.94 15.94 -2.12
C ALA A 418 2.19 16.58 -3.49
N VAL A 419 3.35 16.32 -4.12
CA VAL A 419 3.61 16.76 -5.50
C VAL A 419 2.50 16.27 -6.45
N ARG A 420 2.09 15.00 -6.36
CA ARG A 420 1.01 14.47 -7.20
C ARG A 420 -0.35 15.07 -6.88
N ASN A 421 -0.67 15.26 -5.60
CA ASN A 421 -1.91 15.92 -5.19
C ASN A 421 -1.99 17.35 -5.76
N LEU A 422 -0.91 18.12 -5.64
CA LEU A 422 -0.83 19.50 -6.13
C LEU A 422 -0.92 19.60 -7.66
N LEU A 423 -0.33 18.66 -8.39
CA LEU A 423 -0.50 18.57 -9.85
C LEU A 423 -1.95 18.23 -10.22
N GLY A 424 -2.62 17.37 -9.45
CA GLY A 424 -4.04 17.09 -9.60
C GLY A 424 -4.90 18.34 -9.41
N GLU A 425 -4.64 19.13 -8.35
CA GLU A 425 -5.33 20.41 -8.11
C GLU A 425 -5.09 21.41 -9.24
N LYS A 426 -3.87 21.44 -9.82
CA LYS A 426 -3.59 22.26 -11.01
C LYS A 426 -4.49 21.88 -12.18
N ILE A 427 -4.62 20.59 -12.48
CA ILE A 427 -5.45 20.10 -13.59
C ILE A 427 -6.92 20.42 -13.32
N GLU A 428 -7.39 20.26 -12.08
CA GLU A 428 -8.74 20.62 -11.67
C GLU A 428 -9.03 22.13 -11.86
N TRP A 429 -8.08 22.98 -11.48
CA TRP A 429 -8.14 24.43 -11.69
C TRP A 429 -8.25 24.78 -13.18
N GLU A 430 -7.35 24.26 -14.00
CA GLU A 430 -7.32 24.53 -15.45
C GLU A 430 -8.58 24.03 -16.16
N PHE A 431 -9.06 22.82 -15.82
CA PHE A 431 -10.31 22.30 -16.34
C PHE A 431 -11.49 23.19 -15.94
N THR A 432 -11.53 23.64 -14.68
CA THR A 432 -12.63 24.47 -14.16
C THR A 432 -12.73 25.82 -14.87
N LYS A 433 -11.58 26.48 -15.07
CA LYS A 433 -11.50 27.70 -15.87
C LYS A 433 -12.01 27.47 -17.28
N THR A 434 -11.57 26.38 -17.92
CA THR A 434 -11.90 26.08 -19.32
C THR A 434 -13.41 25.98 -19.50
N TYR A 435 -14.11 25.19 -18.69
CA TYR A 435 -15.57 25.06 -18.84
C TYR A 435 -16.33 26.32 -18.39
N TYR A 436 -15.78 27.15 -17.48
CA TYR A 436 -16.36 28.46 -17.13
C TYR A 436 -16.30 29.43 -18.31
N PHE A 437 -15.13 29.63 -18.91
CA PHE A 437 -14.97 30.56 -20.04
C PHE A 437 -15.70 30.07 -21.29
N HIS A 438 -15.76 28.75 -21.51
CA HIS A 438 -16.61 28.16 -22.52
C HIS A 438 -18.08 28.54 -22.29
N SER A 439 -18.58 28.37 -21.06
CA SER A 439 -19.97 28.70 -20.70
C SER A 439 -20.29 30.18 -20.90
N PHE A 440 -19.37 31.08 -20.52
CA PHE A 440 -19.56 32.53 -20.67
C PHE A 440 -19.53 32.99 -22.13
N SER A 441 -18.68 32.36 -22.95
CA SER A 441 -18.46 32.78 -24.34
C SER A 441 -19.47 32.21 -25.33
N ASN A 442 -20.19 31.14 -24.94
CA ASN A 442 -21.11 30.42 -25.81
C ASN A 442 -22.59 30.57 -25.41
N TRP A 443 -22.93 31.63 -24.66
CA TRP A 443 -24.33 31.94 -24.36
C TRP A 443 -25.11 32.32 -25.63
N ASN A 444 -26.21 31.63 -25.88
CA ASN A 444 -27.15 31.92 -26.94
C ASN A 444 -28.40 32.60 -26.38
N LYS A 445 -28.59 33.88 -26.72
CA LYS A 445 -29.72 34.69 -26.26
C LYS A 445 -31.08 34.25 -26.84
N GLU A 446 -31.09 33.58 -27.99
CA GLU A 446 -32.32 33.16 -28.66
C GLU A 446 -32.87 31.87 -28.03
N THR A 447 -31.99 30.92 -27.75
CA THR A 447 -32.35 29.63 -27.14
C THR A 447 -32.27 29.64 -25.61
N LEU A 448 -31.73 30.71 -25.02
CA LEU A 448 -31.44 30.82 -23.58
C LEU A 448 -30.63 29.61 -23.07
N SER A 449 -29.66 29.18 -23.86
CA SER A 449 -28.83 28.01 -23.60
C SER A 449 -27.36 28.29 -23.89
N ILE A 450 -26.47 27.40 -23.45
CA ILE A 450 -25.05 27.45 -23.78
C ILE A 450 -24.83 26.52 -24.98
N ASN A 451 -24.12 26.98 -26.02
CA ASN A 451 -23.76 26.11 -27.14
C ASN A 451 -22.75 25.05 -26.67
N ILE A 452 -22.91 23.82 -27.15
CA ILE A 452 -22.15 22.64 -26.73
C ILE A 452 -20.82 22.53 -27.47
N ASP A 453 -20.66 23.24 -28.60
CA ASP A 453 -19.45 23.15 -29.43
C ASP A 453 -18.23 23.75 -28.73
N ILE A 454 -17.32 22.87 -28.28
CA ILE A 454 -16.05 23.25 -27.67
C ILE A 454 -15.08 23.72 -28.73
N ARG A 455 -14.35 24.82 -28.46
CA ARG A 455 -13.32 25.35 -29.35
C ARG A 455 -12.19 24.36 -29.54
N ILE A 456 -11.55 24.37 -30.70
CA ILE A 456 -10.46 23.43 -31.01
C ILE A 456 -9.30 23.62 -30.04
N GLU A 457 -8.98 24.88 -29.69
CA GLU A 457 -7.89 25.20 -28.76
C GLU A 457 -8.17 24.67 -27.34
N ASP A 458 -9.41 24.84 -26.85
CA ASP A 458 -9.84 24.33 -25.55
C ASP A 458 -9.83 22.79 -25.55
N ARG A 459 -10.26 22.17 -26.65
CA ARG A 459 -10.23 20.71 -26.82
C ARG A 459 -8.80 20.18 -26.75
N ASP A 460 -7.88 20.75 -27.52
CA ASP A 460 -6.48 20.32 -27.55
C ASP A 460 -5.82 20.49 -26.18
N PHE A 461 -6.11 21.60 -25.49
CA PHE A 461 -5.63 21.84 -24.13
C PHE A 461 -6.14 20.79 -23.13
N LEU A 462 -7.44 20.46 -23.15
CA LEU A 462 -8.02 19.44 -22.27
C LEU A 462 -7.47 18.03 -22.55
N LEU A 463 -7.15 17.71 -23.81
CA LEU A 463 -6.47 16.47 -24.15
C LEU A 463 -5.05 16.41 -23.56
N LEU A 464 -4.33 17.54 -23.51
CA LEU A 464 -3.03 17.60 -22.81
C LEU A 464 -3.20 17.35 -21.30
N LEU A 465 -4.22 17.93 -20.67
CA LEU A 465 -4.50 17.69 -19.26
C LEU A 465 -4.80 16.21 -18.96
N LEU A 466 -5.49 15.50 -19.85
CA LEU A 466 -5.72 14.06 -19.71
C LEU A 466 -4.40 13.28 -19.71
N ASN A 467 -3.47 13.62 -20.59
CA ASN A 467 -2.14 12.98 -20.62
C ASN A 467 -1.35 13.25 -19.34
N ASP A 468 -1.51 14.42 -18.73
CA ASP A 468 -0.86 14.78 -17.47
C ASP A 468 -1.45 14.04 -16.25
N LEU A 469 -2.68 13.50 -16.34
CA LEU A 469 -3.30 12.69 -15.29
C LEU A 469 -2.75 11.26 -15.23
N ASP A 470 -2.29 10.69 -16.35
CA ASP A 470 -1.83 9.28 -16.38
C ASP A 470 -0.65 9.02 -15.43
N PRO A 471 0.42 9.84 -15.39
CA PRO A 471 1.51 9.68 -14.42
C PRO A 471 1.07 9.85 -12.96
N ILE A 472 0.01 10.64 -12.71
CA ILE A 472 -0.57 10.84 -11.38
C ILE A 472 -1.29 9.56 -10.94
N LEU A 473 -2.12 8.98 -11.82
CA LEU A 473 -2.81 7.70 -11.59
C LEU A 473 -1.84 6.55 -11.32
N ASP A 474 -0.79 6.42 -12.12
CA ASP A 474 0.26 5.41 -11.94
C ASP A 474 0.96 5.55 -10.58
N THR A 475 1.21 6.79 -10.14
CA THR A 475 1.80 7.03 -8.82
C THR A 475 0.84 6.61 -7.69
N TYR A 476 -0.45 6.95 -7.77
CA TYR A 476 -1.41 6.53 -6.74
C TYR A 476 -1.62 5.02 -6.71
N ASP A 477 -1.55 4.35 -7.86
CA ASP A 477 -1.64 2.89 -7.93
C ASP A 477 -0.45 2.22 -7.24
N LYS A 478 0.77 2.66 -7.56
CA LYS A 478 2.03 2.18 -6.95
C LYS A 478 2.06 2.37 -5.44
N LEU A 479 1.62 3.55 -4.97
CA LEU A 479 1.55 3.88 -3.55
C LEU A 479 0.30 3.32 -2.85
N ARG A 480 -0.59 2.64 -3.57
CA ARG A 480 -1.86 2.10 -3.07
C ARG A 480 -2.79 3.16 -2.45
N HIS A 481 -2.72 4.41 -2.90
CA HIS A 481 -3.65 5.48 -2.48
C HIS A 481 -4.96 5.43 -3.26
N ARG A 482 -5.81 4.44 -2.95
CA ARG A 482 -7.02 4.10 -3.71
C ARG A 482 -8.04 5.24 -3.80
N ARG A 483 -8.20 6.04 -2.74
CA ARG A 483 -9.12 7.18 -2.77
C ARG A 483 -8.63 8.32 -3.67
N ASN A 484 -7.32 8.61 -3.67
CA ASN A 484 -6.75 9.63 -4.55
C ASN A 484 -6.79 9.15 -6.01
N GLN A 485 -6.54 7.86 -6.24
CA GLN A 485 -6.75 7.21 -7.53
C GLN A 485 -8.20 7.38 -8.00
N PHE A 486 -9.19 7.12 -7.14
CA PHE A 486 -10.60 7.33 -7.45
C PHE A 486 -10.91 8.79 -7.80
N HIS A 487 -10.48 9.76 -7.00
CA HIS A 487 -10.73 11.18 -7.27
C HIS A 487 -10.06 11.65 -8.57
N CYS A 488 -8.88 11.12 -8.89
CA CYS A 488 -8.20 11.38 -10.16
C CYS A 488 -9.00 10.81 -11.35
N LEU A 489 -9.54 9.60 -11.22
CA LEU A 489 -10.45 9.01 -12.23
C LEU A 489 -11.75 9.81 -12.38
N VAL A 490 -12.30 10.38 -11.30
CA VAL A 490 -13.45 11.28 -11.39
C VAL A 490 -13.12 12.51 -12.24
N LEU A 491 -11.97 13.13 -12.01
CA LEU A 491 -11.52 14.29 -12.81
C LEU A 491 -11.31 13.91 -14.28
N GLN A 492 -10.67 12.76 -14.54
CA GLN A 492 -10.50 12.21 -15.89
C GLN A 492 -11.85 11.99 -16.59
N PHE A 493 -12.82 11.39 -15.89
CA PHE A 493 -14.17 11.18 -16.38
C PHE A 493 -14.86 12.50 -16.73
N GLU A 494 -14.79 13.51 -15.85
CA GLU A 494 -15.45 14.79 -16.09
C GLU A 494 -14.90 15.52 -17.31
N ILE A 495 -13.58 15.46 -17.53
CA ILE A 495 -12.94 16.03 -18.74
C ILE A 495 -13.40 15.28 -19.99
N LEU A 496 -13.35 13.94 -19.99
CA LEU A 496 -13.80 13.12 -21.11
C LEU A 496 -15.29 13.32 -21.43
N HIS A 497 -16.12 13.41 -20.40
CA HIS A 497 -17.55 13.67 -20.53
C HIS A 497 -17.80 15.06 -21.11
N PHE A 498 -17.09 16.10 -20.64
CA PHE A 498 -17.17 17.44 -21.21
C PHE A 498 -16.77 17.47 -22.68
N LEU A 499 -15.71 16.74 -23.06
CA LEU A 499 -15.27 16.59 -24.46
C LEU A 499 -16.20 15.74 -25.35
N GLY A 500 -17.24 15.12 -24.79
CA GLY A 500 -18.15 14.23 -25.53
C GLY A 500 -17.54 12.87 -25.89
N MET A 501 -16.42 12.48 -25.26
CA MET A 501 -15.71 11.21 -25.49
C MET A 501 -16.37 10.08 -24.70
N LYS A 502 -17.55 9.65 -25.14
CA LYS A 502 -18.44 8.73 -24.40
C LYS A 502 -17.81 7.38 -24.10
N HIS A 503 -17.08 6.80 -25.05
CA HIS A 503 -16.50 5.46 -24.89
C HIS A 503 -15.39 5.45 -23.84
N GLU A 504 -14.52 6.45 -23.88
CA GLU A 504 -13.43 6.64 -22.94
C GLU A 504 -13.96 6.99 -21.53
N ALA A 505 -15.00 7.82 -21.45
CA ALA A 505 -15.66 8.12 -20.18
C ALA A 505 -16.28 6.86 -19.54
N GLU A 506 -16.92 6.00 -20.33
CA GLU A 506 -17.48 4.72 -19.86
C GLU A 506 -16.38 3.77 -19.36
N ASN A 507 -15.24 3.73 -20.03
CA ASN A 507 -14.08 2.96 -19.56
C ASN A 507 -13.58 3.47 -18.20
N CYS A 508 -13.54 4.79 -18.00
CA CYS A 508 -13.18 5.41 -16.74
C CYS A 508 -14.16 5.03 -15.61
N LEU A 509 -15.48 5.00 -15.88
CA LEU A 509 -16.49 4.52 -14.92
C LEU A 509 -16.29 3.05 -14.56
N ASN A 510 -15.99 2.20 -15.54
CA ASN A 510 -15.73 0.79 -15.28
C ASN A 510 -14.48 0.57 -14.42
N LEU A 511 -13.42 1.37 -14.61
CA LEU A 511 -12.24 1.36 -13.75
C LEU A 511 -12.58 1.78 -12.32
N MET A 512 -13.38 2.84 -12.14
CA MET A 512 -13.86 3.27 -10.83
C MET A 512 -14.67 2.16 -10.12
N ARG A 513 -15.57 1.48 -10.82
CA ARG A 513 -16.36 0.36 -10.25
C ARG A 513 -15.49 -0.79 -9.79
N ARG A 514 -14.52 -1.22 -10.63
CA ARG A 514 -13.56 -2.26 -10.26
C ARG A 514 -12.74 -1.87 -9.03
N LEU A 515 -12.37 -0.60 -8.92
CA LEU A 515 -11.63 -0.10 -7.76
C LEU A 515 -12.47 -0.17 -6.48
N ILE A 516 -13.76 0.20 -6.55
CA ILE A 516 -14.67 0.07 -5.41
C ILE A 516 -14.84 -1.40 -5.01
N GLU A 517 -15.09 -2.28 -5.97
CA GLU A 517 -15.31 -3.71 -5.72
C GLU A 517 -14.06 -4.39 -5.13
N ALA A 518 -12.88 -4.09 -5.68
CA ALA A 518 -11.62 -4.71 -5.24
C ALA A 518 -11.17 -4.27 -3.84
N TYR A 519 -11.57 -3.08 -3.38
CA TYR A 519 -11.10 -2.48 -2.13
C TYR A 519 -12.23 -2.07 -1.17
N GLU A 520 -13.44 -2.58 -1.38
CA GLU A 520 -14.63 -2.36 -0.54
C GLU A 520 -14.93 -0.88 -0.23
N LEU A 521 -14.68 0.03 -1.17
CA LEU A 521 -14.85 1.48 -1.01
C LEU A 521 -16.32 1.92 -1.14
N ASN A 522 -17.22 1.26 -0.42
CA ASN A 522 -18.68 1.39 -0.56
C ASN A 522 -19.21 2.81 -0.34
N SER A 523 -18.47 3.67 0.38
CA SER A 523 -18.83 5.08 0.57
C SER A 523 -18.80 5.90 -0.73
N LEU A 524 -18.02 5.47 -1.73
CA LEU A 524 -17.82 6.17 -3.01
C LEU A 524 -18.84 5.78 -4.09
N VAL A 525 -19.69 4.77 -3.84
CA VAL A 525 -20.74 4.34 -4.78
C VAL A 525 -21.67 5.50 -5.13
N LYS A 526 -22.02 6.32 -4.12
CA LYS A 526 -22.86 7.51 -4.31
C LYS A 526 -22.27 8.52 -5.29
N ASP A 527 -20.94 8.58 -5.39
CA ASP A 527 -20.28 9.50 -6.31
C ASP A 527 -20.31 8.95 -7.74
N ILE A 528 -20.17 7.63 -7.94
CA ILE A 528 -20.42 6.99 -9.25
C ILE A 528 -21.87 7.19 -9.69
N ASP A 529 -22.85 7.05 -8.78
CA ASP A 529 -24.26 7.24 -9.10
C ASP A 529 -24.55 8.67 -9.58
N LYS A 530 -23.92 9.69 -8.96
CA LYS A 530 -24.03 11.08 -9.44
C LYS A 530 -23.49 11.22 -10.86
N LEU A 531 -22.31 10.68 -11.14
CA LEU A 531 -21.67 10.76 -12.45
C LEU A 531 -22.48 10.03 -13.53
N THR A 532 -23.01 8.84 -13.22
CA THR A 532 -23.82 8.02 -14.14
C THR A 532 -25.13 8.74 -14.52
N ASN A 533 -25.68 9.54 -13.60
CA ASN A 533 -26.86 10.37 -13.86
C ASN A 533 -26.53 11.67 -14.62
N GLY A 534 -25.30 11.85 -15.11
CA GLY A 534 -24.88 13.05 -15.85
C GLY A 534 -24.60 14.27 -14.98
N ASN A 535 -24.66 14.14 -13.65
CA ASN A 535 -24.47 15.25 -12.70
C ASN A 535 -22.98 15.55 -12.46
N THR A 536 -22.24 15.81 -13.54
CA THR A 536 -20.85 16.30 -13.50
C THR A 536 -20.81 17.75 -13.04
N ARG A 537 -19.67 18.19 -12.49
CA ARG A 537 -19.50 19.58 -12.05
C ARG A 537 -19.71 20.59 -13.17
N SER A 538 -19.20 20.31 -14.37
CA SER A 538 -19.37 21.17 -15.55
C SER A 538 -20.84 21.27 -15.96
N TYR A 539 -21.55 20.14 -16.00
CA TYR A 539 -22.99 20.11 -16.29
C TYR A 539 -23.82 20.90 -15.27
N LEU A 540 -23.65 20.61 -13.97
CA LEU A 540 -24.39 21.28 -12.89
C LEU A 540 -24.11 22.79 -12.88
N PHE A 541 -22.87 23.19 -13.18
CA PHE A 541 -22.51 24.59 -13.31
C PHE A 541 -23.24 25.25 -14.49
N MET A 542 -23.19 24.65 -15.69
CA MET A 542 -23.88 25.17 -16.88
C MET A 542 -25.39 25.27 -16.65
N GLU A 543 -26.01 24.24 -16.09
CA GLU A 543 -27.43 24.23 -15.75
C GLU A 543 -27.78 25.38 -14.78
N LYS A 544 -26.99 25.53 -13.70
CA LYS A 544 -27.19 26.63 -12.74
C LYS A 544 -27.03 28.00 -13.41
N LEU A 545 -26.01 28.17 -14.24
CA LEU A 545 -25.74 29.42 -14.95
C LEU A 545 -26.89 29.77 -15.92
N VAL A 546 -27.36 28.78 -16.69
CA VAL A 546 -28.52 28.91 -17.59
C VAL A 546 -29.75 29.35 -16.81
N ASN A 547 -30.06 28.67 -15.70
CA ASN A 547 -31.21 29.01 -14.86
C ASN A 547 -31.12 30.43 -14.27
N GLN A 548 -29.94 30.82 -13.79
CA GLN A 548 -29.70 32.18 -13.26
C GLN A 548 -29.86 33.23 -14.36
N ARG A 549 -29.27 33.01 -15.53
CA ARG A 549 -29.34 33.96 -16.63
C ARG A 549 -30.75 34.04 -17.24
N ALA A 550 -31.42 32.91 -17.43
CA ALA A 550 -32.82 32.89 -17.88
C ALA A 550 -33.75 33.64 -16.91
N THR A 551 -33.48 33.56 -15.60
CA THR A 551 -34.22 34.32 -14.59
C THR A 551 -33.98 35.83 -14.76
N LEU A 552 -32.73 36.26 -14.93
CA LEU A 552 -32.38 37.67 -15.20
C LEU A 552 -33.05 38.19 -16.48
N ASP A 553 -32.97 37.41 -17.56
CA ASP A 553 -33.58 37.72 -18.84
C ASP A 553 -35.10 37.86 -18.73
N ARG A 554 -35.77 36.99 -17.98
CA ARG A 554 -37.22 37.07 -17.72
C ARG A 554 -37.59 38.32 -16.92
N ILE A 555 -36.81 38.65 -15.88
CA ILE A 555 -37.01 39.88 -15.10
C ILE A 555 -36.85 41.09 -16.02
N ALA A 556 -35.79 41.15 -16.82
CA ALA A 556 -35.55 42.26 -17.74
C ALA A 556 -36.63 42.40 -18.82
N LYS A 557 -37.20 41.30 -19.31
CA LYS A 557 -38.40 41.35 -20.19
C LYS A 557 -39.60 41.97 -19.50
N ASN A 558 -39.87 41.57 -18.26
CA ASN A 558 -41.00 42.12 -17.49
C ASN A 558 -40.82 43.61 -17.16
N GLU A 559 -39.58 44.04 -16.94
CA GLU A 559 -39.24 45.44 -16.65
C GLU A 559 -39.02 46.30 -17.92
N GLY A 560 -39.14 45.71 -19.12
CA GLY A 560 -38.99 46.44 -20.40
C GLY A 560 -37.54 46.86 -20.72
N ILE A 561 -36.54 46.25 -20.10
CA ILE A 561 -35.11 46.55 -20.27
C ILE A 561 -34.32 45.39 -20.89
N TYR A 562 -35.01 44.45 -21.54
CA TYR A 562 -34.40 43.22 -22.08
C TYR A 562 -33.29 43.51 -23.09
N ASP A 563 -33.54 44.39 -24.05
CA ASP A 563 -32.55 44.72 -25.08
C ASP A 563 -31.32 45.42 -24.49
N CYS A 564 -31.51 46.23 -23.45
CA CYS A 564 -30.43 46.91 -22.72
C CYS A 564 -29.43 45.94 -22.05
N LEU A 565 -29.83 44.68 -21.79
CA LEU A 565 -28.90 43.66 -21.27
C LEU A 565 -27.85 43.23 -22.30
N TYR A 566 -28.17 43.37 -23.59
CA TYR A 566 -27.38 42.88 -24.72
C TYR A 566 -26.75 44.00 -25.54
N GLU A 567 -27.08 45.26 -25.25
CA GLU A 567 -26.40 46.42 -25.82
C GLU A 567 -24.95 46.48 -25.34
N ASP A 568 -24.07 46.87 -26.26
CA ASP A 568 -22.66 47.08 -25.99
C ASP A 568 -22.48 48.33 -25.12
N ILE A 569 -21.62 48.23 -24.11
CA ILE A 569 -21.36 49.33 -23.18
C ILE A 569 -19.99 49.92 -23.47
N SER A 570 -20.00 51.20 -23.82
CA SER A 570 -18.79 51.99 -24.11
C SER A 570 -17.93 52.20 -22.87
N PRO A 571 -16.61 52.43 -23.03
CA PRO A 571 -15.72 52.80 -21.92
C PRO A 571 -16.21 54.00 -21.12
N GLU A 572 -16.76 55.03 -21.79
CA GLU A 572 -17.28 56.25 -21.16
C GLU A 572 -18.48 55.96 -20.28
N MET A 573 -19.38 55.08 -20.74
CA MET A 573 -20.56 54.67 -19.98
C MET A 573 -20.18 53.79 -18.79
N ASN A 574 -19.21 52.89 -18.93
CA ASN A 574 -18.67 52.13 -17.81
C ASN A 574 -18.03 53.04 -16.74
N LEU A 575 -17.32 54.09 -17.16
CA LEU A 575 -16.75 55.10 -16.25
C LEU A 575 -17.86 55.87 -15.51
N HIS A 576 -18.90 56.31 -16.22
CA HIS A 576 -20.04 57.01 -15.63
C HIS A 576 -20.82 56.14 -14.62
N LEU A 577 -21.00 54.85 -14.94
CA LEU A 577 -21.66 53.88 -14.06
C LEU A 577 -20.77 53.39 -12.91
N GLY A 578 -19.48 53.76 -12.89
CA GLY A 578 -18.52 53.29 -11.90
C GLY A 578 -18.38 51.76 -11.88
N ARG A 579 -18.63 51.08 -13.01
CA ARG A 579 -18.58 49.61 -13.08
C ARG A 579 -17.13 49.14 -13.00
N LYS A 580 -16.83 48.34 -11.97
CA LYS A 580 -15.54 47.66 -11.80
C LYS A 580 -15.76 46.22 -11.33
N PRO A 581 -14.90 45.27 -11.74
CA PRO A 581 -14.93 43.92 -11.18
C PRO A 581 -14.86 43.98 -9.66
N LYS A 582 -15.60 43.08 -9.01
CA LYS A 582 -15.62 42.97 -7.55
C LYS A 582 -14.88 41.70 -7.18
N TRP A 583 -13.73 41.88 -6.53
CA TRP A 583 -12.94 40.82 -5.95
C TRP A 583 -12.83 41.07 -4.45
N SER A 584 -13.08 40.05 -3.64
CA SER A 584 -12.87 40.17 -2.18
C SER A 584 -11.39 40.06 -1.81
N LEU A 585 -10.54 39.55 -2.72
CA LEU A 585 -9.10 39.50 -2.61
C LEU A 585 -8.47 40.33 -3.75
N ALA A 586 -7.68 41.34 -3.39
CA ALA A 586 -6.94 42.14 -4.38
C ALA A 586 -5.66 41.43 -4.85
N ASP A 587 -5.07 40.62 -3.96
CA ASP A 587 -3.94 39.73 -4.20
C ASP A 587 -4.14 38.47 -3.34
N LEU A 588 -3.53 37.35 -3.76
CA LEU A 588 -3.52 36.11 -2.98
C LEU A 588 -2.69 36.24 -1.70
N LEU A 589 -3.03 35.44 -0.69
CA LEU A 589 -2.30 35.38 0.57
C LEU A 589 -0.89 34.82 0.33
N PRO A 590 0.17 35.43 0.90
CA PRO A 590 1.54 35.02 0.61
C PRO A 590 1.88 33.68 1.27
N LEU A 591 2.60 32.81 0.58
CA LEU A 591 3.10 31.54 1.14
C LEU A 591 4.59 31.69 1.47
N ILE A 592 4.99 31.40 2.71
CA ILE A 592 6.35 31.60 3.21
C ILE A 592 7.06 30.25 3.37
N TYR A 593 8.18 30.08 2.67
CA TYR A 593 9.00 28.86 2.70
C TYR A 593 10.28 29.10 3.50
N PRO A 594 10.62 28.23 4.47
CA PRO A 594 11.89 28.31 5.19
C PRO A 594 13.08 27.96 4.27
N GLU A 595 14.25 28.55 4.51
CA GLU A 595 15.49 28.19 3.82
C GLU A 595 15.86 26.73 4.12
N ILE A 596 16.10 25.94 3.06
CA ILE A 596 16.54 24.55 3.18
C ILE A 596 17.96 24.55 3.75
N ARG A 597 18.11 24.24 5.04
CA ARG A 597 19.41 23.86 5.59
C ARG A 597 19.74 22.47 5.05
N MET A 598 20.63 22.39 4.06
CA MET A 598 21.23 21.11 3.67
C MET A 598 21.91 20.51 4.91
N ASN A 599 21.32 19.46 5.49
CA ASN A 599 22.00 18.65 6.50
C ASN A 599 23.17 17.92 5.82
N THR A 600 24.38 18.42 6.02
CA THR A 600 25.65 17.82 5.59
C THR A 600 26.03 16.56 6.38
N SER A 601 25.06 15.78 6.87
CA SER A 601 25.30 14.65 7.79
C SER A 601 25.04 13.26 7.20
N LEU A 602 24.71 13.14 5.91
CA LEU A 602 24.45 11.84 5.26
C LEU A 602 25.60 11.30 4.40
N GLU A 603 26.80 11.91 4.44
CA GLU A 603 28.01 11.33 3.83
C GLU A 603 28.76 10.35 4.74
N ASN A 604 28.27 10.06 5.95
CA ASN A 604 28.89 9.09 6.86
C ASN A 604 27.86 8.16 7.52
N ILE A 605 27.12 7.37 6.74
CA ILE A 605 26.55 6.07 7.18
C ILE A 605 26.66 5.07 6.03
#